data_AF-A0A1X0ND75-F1
#
_entry.id   AF-A0A1X0ND75-F1
#
_cell.length_a   1.000
_cell.length_b   1.000
_cell.length_c   1.000
_cell.angle_alpha   90.00
_cell.angle_beta   90.00
_cell.angle_gamma   90.00
#
_symmetry.space_group_name_H-M   'P 1'
#
loop_
_entity.id
_entity.type
_entity.pdbx_description
1 polymer ?
#
loop_
_entity_poly.entity_id
_entity_poly.type
_entity_poly.pdbx_seq_one_letter_code
_entity_poly.pdbx_strand_id
1 'polypeptide(L)'
;MFCTESKTALQCTSDRFALGKCTVRTFDQSLPDRYRFFEKANVGAPSSELMNHCPAIKPLASTSCEDGDSTQMPGSLLGPQSRCLKGESLKVKDGISSYKSVQGICANVKCDNDTVSVQYKGDETWHLCPQGETIAVTGSAFSGGKIQCPKY
;
A
#
# COMPACT_ATOMS: atom_id res chain seq x y z
N MET A 1 10.06 -4.65 -3.69
CA MET A 1 9.55 -4.61 -5.08
C MET A 1 8.70 -5.82 -5.35
N PHE A 2 9.25 -7.03 -5.20
CA PHE A 2 8.51 -8.29 -5.33
C PHE A 2 7.87 -8.73 -4.02
N CYS A 3 6.85 -9.56 -4.14
CA CYS A 3 6.10 -10.15 -3.03
C CYS A 3 5.98 -11.66 -3.24
N THR A 4 5.81 -12.40 -2.14
CA THR A 4 5.84 -13.87 -2.14
C THR A 4 4.49 -14.50 -1.81
N GLU A 5 3.50 -13.71 -1.41
CA GLU A 5 2.21 -14.21 -0.96
C GLU A 5 1.08 -13.21 -1.26
N SER A 6 -0.12 -13.76 -1.52
CA SER A 6 -1.33 -12.98 -1.70
C SER A 6 -1.92 -12.58 -0.34
N LYS A 7 -1.94 -11.27 -0.04
CA LYS A 7 -2.54 -10.74 1.19
C LYS A 7 -3.94 -10.18 0.93
N THR A 8 -4.80 -10.27 1.94
CA THR A 8 -6.15 -9.69 1.89
C THR A 8 -6.12 -8.17 2.01
N ALA A 9 -5.26 -7.65 2.90
CA ALA A 9 -5.07 -6.22 3.12
C ALA A 9 -4.39 -5.55 1.91
N LEU A 10 -4.87 -4.36 1.56
CA LEU A 10 -4.27 -3.53 0.52
C LEU A 10 -2.90 -3.02 0.97
N GLN A 11 -1.95 -3.03 0.03
CA GLN A 11 -0.57 -2.62 0.21
C GLN A 11 -0.18 -1.59 -0.83
N CYS A 12 0.88 -0.82 -0.59
CA CYS A 12 1.33 0.17 -1.57
C CYS A 12 1.98 -0.47 -2.78
N THR A 13 1.62 0.02 -3.97
CA THR A 13 2.38 -0.22 -5.19
C THR A 13 3.79 0.38 -5.06
N SER A 14 4.75 -0.16 -5.83
CA SER A 14 6.16 0.28 -5.74
C SER A 14 6.35 1.74 -6.13
N ASP A 15 5.51 2.26 -7.02
CA ASP A 15 5.49 3.66 -7.47
C ASP A 15 4.73 4.60 -6.51
N ARG A 16 4.07 4.04 -5.48
CA ARG A 16 3.28 4.76 -4.46
C ARG A 16 2.10 5.57 -5.01
N PHE A 17 1.62 5.30 -6.22
CA PHE A 17 0.45 6.00 -6.76
C PHE A 17 -0.88 5.36 -6.35
N ALA A 18 -0.85 4.13 -5.84
CA ALA A 18 -2.07 3.40 -5.53
C ALA A 18 -1.89 2.41 -4.38
N LEU A 19 -3.03 2.00 -3.85
CA LEU A 19 -3.15 0.76 -3.10
C LEU A 19 -3.32 -0.42 -4.07
N GLY A 20 -2.90 -1.60 -3.66
CA GLY A 20 -2.82 -2.75 -4.54
C GLY A 20 -2.75 -4.07 -3.80
N LYS A 21 -2.63 -5.15 -4.58
CA LYS A 21 -2.46 -6.51 -4.06
C LYS A 21 -1.34 -7.24 -4.77
N CYS A 22 -0.67 -8.10 -4.01
CA CYS A 22 0.17 -9.12 -4.57
C CYS A 22 -0.71 -10.27 -5.08
N THR A 23 -0.50 -10.73 -6.31
CA THR A 23 -1.18 -11.91 -6.85
C THR A 23 -0.18 -13.01 -7.07
N VAL A 24 -0.25 -14.05 -6.25
CA VAL A 24 0.45 -15.32 -6.45
C VAL A 24 -0.59 -16.39 -6.74
N ARG A 25 -0.40 -17.15 -7.81
CA ARG A 25 -1.30 -18.23 -8.23
C ARG A 25 -0.54 -19.53 -8.43
N THR A 26 -1.27 -20.62 -8.27
CA THR A 26 -0.86 -21.96 -8.70
C THR A 26 -1.47 -22.22 -10.07
N PHE A 27 -0.65 -22.62 -11.03
CA PHE A 27 -1.04 -22.96 -12.39
C PHE A 27 -1.22 -24.49 -12.53
N ASP A 28 -2.02 -24.92 -13.51
CA ASP A 28 -2.23 -26.34 -13.79
C ASP A 28 -0.96 -27.01 -14.33
N GLN A 29 -0.14 -26.23 -15.05
CA GLN A 29 1.13 -26.68 -15.62
C GLN A 29 2.30 -25.98 -14.96
N SER A 30 3.47 -26.65 -14.97
CA SER A 30 4.71 -26.02 -14.52
C SER A 30 5.07 -24.84 -15.41
N LEU A 31 5.55 -23.76 -14.80
CA LEU A 31 6.09 -22.61 -15.53
C LEU A 31 7.38 -23.04 -16.25
N PRO A 32 7.79 -22.34 -17.34
CA PRO A 32 9.12 -22.50 -17.90
C PRO A 32 10.22 -22.30 -16.84
N ASP A 33 11.31 -23.06 -16.90
CA ASP A 33 12.38 -23.06 -15.87
C ASP A 33 12.86 -21.65 -15.50
N ARG A 34 13.03 -20.78 -16.50
CA ARG A 34 13.46 -19.38 -16.35
C ARG A 34 12.50 -18.48 -15.57
N TYR A 35 11.28 -18.94 -15.28
CA TYR A 35 10.22 -18.21 -14.58
C TYR A 35 9.80 -18.90 -13.27
N ARG A 36 10.53 -19.94 -12.83
CA ARG A 36 10.27 -20.63 -11.56
C ARG A 36 11.05 -19.96 -10.43
N PHE A 37 10.39 -19.06 -9.70
CA PHE A 37 10.98 -18.36 -8.55
C PHE A 37 10.54 -18.90 -7.18
N PHE A 38 9.58 -19.82 -7.18
CA PHE A 38 9.04 -20.46 -5.99
C PHE A 38 9.47 -21.92 -5.94
N GLU A 39 9.44 -22.51 -4.73
CA GLU A 39 9.74 -23.94 -4.53
C GLU A 39 8.85 -24.84 -5.41
N LYS A 40 7.59 -24.46 -5.60
CA LYS A 40 6.66 -25.14 -6.50
C LYS A 40 6.82 -24.61 -7.92
N ALA A 41 7.14 -25.52 -8.85
CA ALA A 41 7.39 -25.21 -10.26
C ALA A 41 6.21 -24.59 -11.01
N ASN A 42 4.99 -24.71 -10.48
CA ASN A 42 3.76 -24.16 -11.03
C ASN A 42 3.23 -22.97 -10.23
N VAL A 43 4.08 -22.25 -9.48
CA VAL A 43 3.65 -21.08 -8.69
C VAL A 43 4.35 -19.81 -9.19
N GLY A 44 3.57 -18.74 -9.35
CA GLY A 44 4.07 -17.43 -9.76
C GLY A 44 2.94 -16.40 -9.94
N ALA A 45 3.29 -15.22 -10.45
CA ALA A 45 2.31 -14.21 -10.82
C ALA A 45 1.67 -14.51 -12.18
N PRO A 46 0.45 -14.02 -12.45
CA PRO A 46 -0.18 -14.11 -13.78
C PRO A 46 0.69 -13.46 -14.87
N SER A 47 0.69 -14.04 -16.07
CA SER A 47 1.39 -13.46 -17.24
C SER A 47 0.87 -12.07 -17.61
N SER A 48 -0.41 -11.79 -17.34
CA SER A 48 -1.03 -10.49 -17.54
C SER A 48 -0.40 -9.36 -16.72
N GLU A 49 0.40 -9.68 -15.70
CA GLU A 49 1.14 -8.67 -14.93
C GLU A 49 2.41 -8.17 -15.64
N LEU A 50 2.83 -8.85 -16.73
CA LEU A 50 3.99 -8.53 -17.56
C LEU A 50 5.32 -8.47 -16.76
N MET A 51 5.43 -9.29 -15.72
CA MET A 51 6.58 -9.36 -14.82
C MET A 51 7.32 -10.71 -14.89
N ASN A 52 7.23 -11.45 -16.00
CA ASN A 52 7.87 -12.76 -16.15
C ASN A 52 7.48 -13.77 -15.05
N HIS A 53 6.25 -13.69 -14.53
CA HIS A 53 5.77 -14.45 -13.36
C HIS A 53 6.41 -14.05 -12.00
N CYS A 54 7.22 -13.00 -11.92
CA CYS A 54 7.61 -12.37 -10.65
C CYS A 54 6.44 -11.58 -10.05
N PRO A 55 5.91 -11.93 -8.88
CA PRO A 55 4.82 -11.18 -8.29
C PRO A 55 5.26 -9.83 -7.73
N ALA A 56 4.48 -8.81 -8.03
CA ALA A 56 4.61 -7.49 -7.46
C ALA A 56 3.23 -7.02 -6.98
N ILE A 57 3.21 -6.00 -6.12
CA ILE A 57 1.96 -5.37 -5.72
C ILE A 57 1.46 -4.55 -6.92
N LYS A 58 0.35 -4.98 -7.52
CA LYS A 58 -0.30 -4.29 -8.64
C LYS A 58 -1.50 -3.48 -8.14
N PRO A 59 -1.74 -2.29 -8.72
CA PRO A 59 -2.89 -1.46 -8.34
C PRO A 59 -4.21 -2.17 -8.66
N LEU A 60 -5.26 -1.87 -7.89
CA LEU A 60 -6.64 -2.18 -8.28
C LEU A 60 -7.26 -0.96 -8.97
N ALA A 61 -8.20 -1.19 -9.88
CA ALA A 61 -8.76 -0.15 -10.75
C ALA A 61 -9.28 1.10 -10.01
N SER A 62 -9.86 0.93 -8.82
CA SER A 62 -10.46 2.01 -8.02
C SER A 62 -9.60 2.47 -6.85
N THR A 63 -8.32 2.13 -6.81
CA THR A 63 -7.46 2.34 -5.64
C THR A 63 -6.30 3.32 -5.88
N SER A 64 -6.47 4.20 -6.88
CA SER A 64 -5.61 5.37 -7.11
C SER A 64 -5.64 6.30 -5.90
N CYS A 65 -4.48 6.77 -5.47
CA CYS A 65 -4.39 7.76 -4.40
C CYS A 65 -4.83 9.16 -4.86
N GLU A 66 -4.85 9.42 -6.17
CA GLU A 66 -5.24 10.73 -6.71
C GLU A 66 -6.75 10.93 -6.69
N ASP A 67 -7.48 9.95 -7.21
CA ASP A 67 -8.88 10.08 -7.61
C ASP A 67 -9.67 8.75 -7.48
N GLY A 68 -9.13 7.78 -6.75
CA GLY A 68 -9.80 6.49 -6.54
C GLY A 68 -11.08 6.57 -5.70
N ASP A 69 -11.64 5.40 -5.39
CA ASP A 69 -12.82 5.28 -4.55
C ASP A 69 -12.44 5.18 -3.06
N SER A 70 -12.64 6.28 -2.33
CA SER A 70 -12.33 6.35 -0.89
C SER A 70 -13.11 5.33 -0.03
N THR A 71 -14.24 4.79 -0.51
CA THR A 71 -14.99 3.74 0.19
C THR A 71 -14.25 2.39 0.20
N GLN A 72 -13.40 2.16 -0.81
CA GLN A 72 -12.56 0.96 -0.94
C GLN A 72 -11.19 1.13 -0.27
N MET A 73 -10.87 2.34 0.20
CA MET A 73 -9.58 2.69 0.78
C MET A 73 -9.73 3.31 2.19
N PRO A 74 -10.17 2.54 3.20
CA PRO A 74 -10.35 3.04 4.56
C PRO A 74 -9.09 3.74 5.08
N GLY A 75 -9.27 4.92 5.68
CA GLY A 75 -8.18 5.71 6.26
C GLY A 75 -7.38 6.52 5.25
N SER A 76 -7.70 6.43 3.95
CA SER A 76 -7.00 7.17 2.91
C SER A 76 -7.56 8.57 2.70
N LEU A 77 -6.65 9.51 2.51
CA LEU A 77 -6.90 10.85 2.00
C LEU A 77 -6.48 10.88 0.53
N LEU A 78 -7.41 11.21 -0.36
CA LEU A 78 -7.18 11.22 -1.81
C LEU A 78 -6.91 12.64 -2.30
N GLY A 79 -6.14 12.75 -3.37
CA GLY A 79 -5.84 14.02 -4.02
C GLY A 79 -4.56 13.99 -4.86
N PRO A 80 -4.28 15.04 -5.64
CA PRO A 80 -3.14 15.07 -6.57
C PRO A 80 -1.77 14.91 -5.87
N GLN A 81 -1.68 15.34 -4.61
CA GLN A 81 -0.49 15.21 -3.76
C GLN A 81 -0.47 13.91 -2.95
N SER A 82 -1.53 13.11 -3.01
CA SER A 82 -1.61 11.88 -2.25
C SER A 82 -0.73 10.79 -2.84
N ARG A 83 0.04 10.14 -1.97
CA ARG A 83 0.83 8.96 -2.29
C ARG A 83 0.57 7.89 -1.26
N CYS A 84 0.76 6.64 -1.67
CA CYS A 84 0.64 5.50 -0.79
C CYS A 84 1.82 5.43 0.17
N LEU A 85 1.50 5.43 1.46
CA LEU A 85 2.45 5.25 2.55
C LEU A 85 2.19 3.91 3.24
N LYS A 86 3.26 3.18 3.53
CA LYS A 86 3.17 1.87 4.17
C LYS A 86 2.82 2.05 5.64
N GLY A 87 1.89 1.24 6.11
CA GLY A 87 1.47 1.21 7.50
C GLY A 87 2.13 0.11 8.30
N GLU A 88 2.27 0.34 9.60
CA GLU A 88 2.60 -0.67 10.60
C GLU A 88 1.49 -0.71 11.64
N SER A 89 0.81 -1.86 11.73
CA SER A 89 -0.32 -2.07 12.65
C SER A 89 -1.39 -0.97 12.58
N LEU A 90 -1.61 -0.39 11.39
CA LEU A 90 -2.63 0.65 11.18
C LEU A 90 -4.02 0.07 11.38
N LYS A 91 -4.78 0.73 12.25
CA LYS A 91 -6.19 0.42 12.53
C LYS A 91 -7.02 1.64 12.21
N VAL A 92 -7.89 1.49 11.21
CA VAL A 92 -8.82 2.53 10.77
C VAL A 92 -10.18 2.25 11.40
N LYS A 93 -10.84 3.28 11.92
CA LYS A 93 -12.20 3.17 12.44
C LYS A 93 -13.17 2.86 11.29
N ASP A 94 -14.04 1.89 11.51
CA ASP A 94 -15.04 1.40 10.55
C ASP A 94 -16.39 1.31 11.26
N GLY A 95 -17.07 2.45 11.44
CA GLY A 95 -18.26 2.55 12.30
C GLY A 95 -17.95 2.87 13.76
N ILE A 96 -18.91 2.64 14.67
CA ILE A 96 -18.86 3.10 16.07
C ILE A 96 -17.86 2.29 16.92
N SER A 97 -17.77 0.96 16.70
CA SER A 97 -16.96 0.06 17.54
C SER A 97 -16.12 -0.96 16.77
N SER A 98 -16.03 -0.84 15.44
CA SER A 98 -15.23 -1.74 14.59
C SER A 98 -14.02 -1.02 13.99
N TYR A 99 -12.98 -1.81 13.71
CA TYR A 99 -11.75 -1.33 13.10
C TYR A 99 -11.31 -2.28 11.98
N LYS A 100 -10.77 -1.69 10.91
CA LYS A 100 -10.14 -2.41 9.79
C LYS A 100 -8.63 -2.26 9.88
N SER A 101 -7.94 -3.39 9.81
CA SER A 101 -6.48 -3.40 9.69
C SER A 101 -6.08 -3.15 8.25
N VAL A 102 -5.19 -2.18 8.03
CA VAL A 102 -4.69 -1.80 6.70
C VAL A 102 -3.16 -1.85 6.69
N GLN A 103 -2.55 -2.18 5.54
CA GLN A 103 -1.08 -2.22 5.39
C GLN A 103 -0.52 -1.04 4.60
N GLY A 104 -1.40 -0.22 4.03
CA GLY A 104 -1.05 1.06 3.43
C GLY A 104 -2.27 1.97 3.40
N ILE A 105 -2.02 3.26 3.29
CA ILE A 105 -3.03 4.31 3.11
C ILE A 105 -2.52 5.34 2.12
N CYS A 106 -3.42 6.04 1.45
CA CYS A 106 -3.05 7.27 0.74
C CYS A 106 -3.07 8.45 1.71
N ALA A 107 -2.06 9.31 1.61
CA ALA A 107 -1.93 10.54 2.40
C ALA A 107 -1.26 11.59 1.53
N ASN A 108 -1.60 12.86 1.76
CA ASN A 108 -0.94 13.97 1.09
C ASN A 108 0.54 13.97 1.48
N VAL A 109 1.42 14.13 0.49
CA VAL A 109 2.87 14.20 0.68
C VAL A 109 3.37 15.52 0.12
N LYS A 110 4.11 16.27 0.94
CA LYS A 110 4.79 17.50 0.56
C LYS A 110 6.29 17.31 0.72
N CYS A 111 7.05 17.64 -0.32
CA CYS A 111 8.51 17.63 -0.31
C CYS A 111 9.00 19.09 -0.33
N ASP A 112 9.90 19.45 0.58
CA ASP A 112 10.48 20.79 0.70
C ASP A 112 11.90 20.70 1.27
N ASN A 113 12.90 21.19 0.54
CA ASN A 113 14.32 21.24 0.95
C ASN A 113 14.80 19.99 1.72
N ASP A 114 14.73 18.82 1.08
CA ASP A 114 15.10 17.52 1.65
C ASP A 114 14.31 17.09 2.89
N THR A 115 13.11 17.64 3.09
CA THR A 115 12.17 17.17 4.09
C THR A 115 10.88 16.70 3.43
N VAL A 116 10.34 15.62 3.97
CA VAL A 116 9.01 15.13 3.61
C VAL A 116 8.07 15.39 4.77
N SER A 117 6.93 16.00 4.49
CA SER A 117 5.82 16.13 5.42
C SER A 117 4.60 15.39 4.87
N VAL A 118 3.79 14.85 5.77
CA VAL A 118 2.60 14.07 5.40
C VAL A 118 1.37 14.57 6.13
N GLN A 119 0.23 14.53 5.46
CA GLN A 119 -1.08 14.83 6.04
C GLN A 119 -2.02 13.67 5.71
N TYR A 120 -2.63 13.07 6.73
CA TYR A 120 -3.43 11.86 6.65
C TYR A 120 -4.86 12.07 7.14
N LYS A 121 -5.76 11.16 6.81
CA LYS A 121 -7.19 11.32 7.11
C LYS A 121 -7.48 11.54 8.59
N GLY A 122 -8.34 12.52 8.89
CA GLY A 122 -8.77 12.82 10.26
C GLY A 122 -7.77 13.66 11.06
N ASP A 123 -6.73 14.18 10.41
CA ASP A 123 -5.81 15.18 10.94
C ASP A 123 -5.47 16.20 9.83
N GLU A 124 -5.80 17.47 10.04
CA GLU A 124 -5.55 18.53 9.06
C GLU A 124 -4.12 19.07 9.15
N THR A 125 -3.34 18.67 10.16
CA THR A 125 -1.97 19.14 10.34
C THR A 125 -0.97 18.35 9.49
N TRP A 126 0.12 19.02 9.09
CA TRP A 126 1.24 18.39 8.42
C TRP A 126 2.23 17.86 9.45
N HIS A 127 2.61 16.60 9.31
CA HIS A 127 3.55 15.91 10.16
C HIS A 127 4.87 15.69 9.44
N LEU A 128 5.97 16.10 10.06
CA LEU A 128 7.30 15.79 9.54
C LEU A 128 7.47 14.27 9.46
N CYS A 129 7.97 13.77 8.34
CA CYS A 129 8.21 12.35 8.09
C CYS A 129 9.70 12.13 7.79
N PRO A 130 10.53 11.95 8.85
CA PRO A 130 11.96 11.75 8.68
C PRO A 130 12.27 10.49 7.88
N GLN A 131 13.29 10.55 7.03
CA GLN A 131 13.60 9.47 6.10
C GLN A 131 13.83 8.13 6.81
N GLY A 132 13.08 7.09 6.43
CA GLY A 132 13.22 5.74 6.98
C GLY A 132 12.68 5.54 8.40
N GLU A 133 12.18 6.58 9.04
CA GLU A 133 11.57 6.52 10.38
C GLU A 133 10.08 6.16 10.31
N THR A 134 9.44 6.13 11.48
CA THR A 134 8.00 5.92 11.61
C THR A 134 7.35 7.05 12.41
N ILE A 135 6.13 7.43 12.02
CA ILE A 135 5.31 8.38 12.76
C ILE A 135 4.04 7.70 13.26
N ALA A 136 3.63 7.96 14.50
CA ALA A 136 2.38 7.44 15.04
C ALA A 136 1.20 8.21 14.45
N VAL A 137 0.14 7.51 14.06
CA VAL A 137 -1.09 8.19 13.59
C VAL A 137 -1.93 8.66 14.77
N THR A 138 -2.25 9.94 14.78
CA THR A 138 -3.09 10.59 15.82
C THR A 138 -4.45 11.04 15.30
N GLY A 139 -4.69 10.91 13.99
CA GLY A 139 -5.90 11.41 13.34
C GLY A 139 -7.16 10.69 13.80
N SER A 140 -8.28 11.42 13.83
CA SER A 140 -9.58 10.93 14.31
C SER A 140 -10.12 9.70 13.57
N ALA A 141 -9.65 9.47 12.33
CA ALA A 141 -10.00 8.31 11.50
C ALA A 141 -9.30 7.01 11.95
N PHE A 142 -8.26 7.10 12.79
CA PHE A 142 -7.45 5.98 13.23
C PHE A 142 -7.70 5.65 14.70
N SER A 143 -7.52 4.39 15.08
CA SER A 143 -7.46 3.94 16.48
C SER A 143 -6.04 3.56 16.90
N GLY A 144 -5.08 3.56 15.97
CA GLY A 144 -3.66 3.40 16.26
C GLY A 144 -2.86 2.89 15.07
N GLY A 145 -1.56 2.70 15.31
CA GLY A 145 -0.58 2.26 14.32
C GLY A 145 0.40 3.36 13.92
N LYS A 146 1.22 3.08 12.93
CA LYS A 146 2.26 3.99 12.45
C LYS A 146 2.31 4.03 10.94
N ILE A 147 2.78 5.15 10.40
CA ILE A 147 3.14 5.31 8.99
C ILE A 147 4.67 5.19 8.88
N GLN A 148 5.14 4.40 7.92
CA GLN A 148 6.56 4.32 7.57
C GLN A 148 6.91 5.41 6.56
N CYS A 149 7.85 6.27 6.94
CA CYS A 149 8.31 7.35 6.10
C CYS A 149 9.14 6.81 4.93
N PRO A 150 8.88 7.28 3.69
CA PRO A 150 9.63 6.83 2.54
C PRO A 150 11.10 7.21 2.65
N LYS A 151 11.96 6.43 1.99
CA LYS A 151 13.30 6.91 1.66
C LYS A 151 13.17 7.84 0.45
N TYR A 152 13.75 9.02 0.54
CA TYR A 152 13.84 10.03 -0.51
C TYR A 152 15.30 10.43 -0.73
#